data_AF-A0A401TVS2-F1
#
_entry.id   AF-A0A401TVS2-F1
#
_cell.length_a   1.000
_cell.length_b   1.000
_cell.length_c   1.000
_cell.angle_alpha   90.00
_cell.angle_beta   90.00
_cell.angle_gamma   90.00
#
_symmetry.space_group_name_H-M   'P 1'
#
loop_
_entity.id
_entity.type
_entity.pdbx_description
1 polymer ?
#
loop_
_entity_poly.entity_id
_entity_poly.type
_entity_poly.pdbx_seq_one_letter_code
_entity_poly.pdbx_strand_id
1 'polypeptide(L)' 'MRLNEVLPNYDDPVICTYDINLLTTPLAVDILRTHPMVVIGGVLIENSFFSSPQDFIREVQSRTGPNQSYRA' A
#
# COMPACT_ATOMS: atom_id res chain seq x y z
N MET A 1 -7.37 -4.26 -15.81
CA MET A 1 -8.13 -3.56 -14.76
C MET A 1 -7.37 -3.75 -13.46
N ARG A 2 -6.97 -2.66 -12.78
CA ARG A 2 -6.27 -2.76 -11.50
C ARG A 2 -7.26 -2.52 -10.36
N LEU A 3 -7.22 -3.35 -9.32
CA LEU A 3 -8.22 -3.32 -8.24
C LEU A 3 -8.34 -1.92 -7.59
N ASN A 4 -7.22 -1.23 -7.41
CA ASN A 4 -7.13 0.13 -6.88
C ASN A 4 -7.80 1.22 -7.73
N GLU A 5 -8.10 0.98 -9.01
CA GLU A 5 -8.88 1.89 -9.86
C GLU A 5 -10.40 1.65 -9.73
N VAL A 6 -10.77 0.49 -9.21
CA VAL A 6 -12.15 -0.01 -9.17
C VAL A 6 -12.79 0.27 -7.82
N LEU A 7 -12.06 -0.04 -6.74
CA LEU A 7 -12.53 0.07 -5.36
C LEU A 7 -13.13 1.44 -5.01
N PRO A 8 -12.59 2.58 -5.44
CA PRO A 8 -13.18 3.89 -5.11
C PRO A 8 -14.59 4.11 -5.66
N ASN A 9 -15.08 3.27 -6.59
CA ASN A 9 -16.42 3.38 -7.17
C ASN A 9 -17.51 2.66 -6.35
N TYR A 10 -17.14 2.05 -5.22
CA TYR A 10 -18.03 1.29 -4.35
C TYR A 10 -17.86 1.74 -2.90
N ASP A 11 -18.96 1.74 -2.14
CA ASP A 11 -18.97 2.13 -0.72
C ASP A 11 -18.54 0.96 0.21
N ASP A 12 -18.32 -0.23 -0.34
CA ASP A 12 -17.96 -1.42 0.41
C ASP A 12 -16.49 -1.36 0.91
N PRO A 13 -16.25 -1.42 2.22
CA PRO A 13 -14.89 -1.43 2.74
C PRO A 13 -14.19 -2.74 2.38
N VAL A 14 -12.95 -2.64 1.92
CA VAL A 14 -12.08 -3.80 1.71
C VAL A 14 -10.97 -3.84 2.75
N ILE A 15 -10.68 -5.04 3.25
CA ILE A 15 -9.60 -5.28 4.20
C ILE A 15 -8.50 -6.04 3.48
N CYS A 16 -7.33 -5.43 3.37
CA CYS A 16 -6.14 -6.10 2.85
C CYS A 16 -5.43 -6.85 3.98
N THR A 17 -5.26 -8.16 3.82
CA THR A 17 -4.55 -9.02 4.76
C THR A 17 -3.23 -9.49 4.15
N TYR A 18 -2.17 -9.54 4.94
CA TYR A 18 -0.84 -9.93 4.49
C TYR A 18 -0.24 -10.97 5.45
N ASP A 19 0.52 -11.91 4.92
CA ASP A 19 1.33 -12.82 5.73
C ASP A 19 2.60 -12.09 6.18
N ILE A 20 2.70 -11.82 7.48
CA ILE A 20 3.85 -11.18 8.11
C ILE A 20 5.17 -11.91 7.84
N ASN A 21 5.14 -13.23 7.67
CA ASN A 21 6.35 -14.01 7.38
C ASN A 21 6.93 -13.72 5.99
N LEU A 22 6.16 -13.08 5.11
CA LEU A 22 6.55 -12.70 3.76
C LEU A 22 6.87 -11.19 3.62
N LEU A 23 6.87 -10.45 4.74
CA LEU A 23 7.11 -9.01 4.76
C LEU A 23 8.48 -8.68 5.34
N THR A 24 9.21 -7.82 4.63
CA THR A 24 10.33 -7.07 5.21
C THR A 24 9.79 -5.78 5.84
N THR A 25 10.52 -5.18 6.79
CA THR A 25 10.12 -3.91 7.41
C THR A 25 9.85 -2.79 6.39
N PRO A 26 10.72 -2.56 5.37
CA PRO A 26 10.45 -1.55 4.34
C PRO A 26 9.17 -1.83 3.56
N LEU A 27 8.97 -3.09 3.15
CA LEU A 27 7.77 -3.50 2.41
C LEU A 27 6.49 -3.30 3.23
N ALA A 28 6.53 -3.59 4.53
CA ALA A 28 5.41 -3.37 5.43
C ALA A 28 5.04 -1.88 5.53
N VAL A 29 6.04 -1.00 5.66
CA VAL A 29 5.82 0.46 5.71
C VAL A 29 5.23 0.95 4.39
N ASP A 30 5.74 0.48 3.27
CA ASP A 30 5.20 0.85 1.95
C ASP A 30 3.75 0.38 1.77
N ILE A 31 3.42 -0.84 2.16
CA ILE A 31 2.04 -1.34 2.16
C ILE A 31 1.15 -0.41 2.97
N LEU A 32 1.55 -0.01 4.18
CA LEU A 32 0.75 0.91 5.00
C LEU A 32 0.50 2.23 4.25
N ARG A 33 1.51 2.79 3.59
CA ARG A 33 1.40 4.03 2.81
C ARG A 33 0.46 3.95 1.61
N THR A 34 0.08 2.77 1.14
CA THR A 34 -0.90 2.64 0.04
C THR A 34 -2.36 2.52 0.50
N HIS A 35 -2.64 2.63 1.80
CA HIS A 35 -4.00 2.53 2.33
C HIS A 35 -4.43 3.86 2.96
N PRO A 36 -5.59 4.44 2.57
CA PRO A 36 -6.07 5.69 3.14
C PRO A 36 -6.54 5.54 4.60
N MET A 37 -6.92 4.33 4.99
CA MET A 37 -7.28 3.96 6.36
C MET A 37 -6.46 2.75 6.79
N VAL A 38 -5.99 2.73 8.03
CA VAL A 38 -5.20 1.62 8.59
C VAL A 38 -5.69 1.23 9.97
N VAL A 39 -5.52 -0.05 10.34
CA VAL A 39 -5.87 -0.55 11.67
C VAL A 39 -4.59 -0.69 12.51
N ILE A 40 -4.47 0.10 13.57
CA ILE A 40 -3.31 0.10 14.47
C ILE A 40 -3.81 -0.06 15.91
N GLY A 41 -3.31 -1.08 16.62
CA GLY A 41 -3.73 -1.35 18.00
C GLY A 41 -5.23 -1.68 18.14
N GLY A 42 -5.87 -2.19 17.08
CA GLY A 42 -7.31 -2.46 17.05
C GLY A 42 -8.18 -1.23 16.73
N VAL A 43 -7.57 -0.09 16.41
CA VAL A 43 -8.28 1.16 16.08
C VAL A 43 -8.12 1.48 14.61
N LEU A 44 -9.21 1.85 13.94
CA LEU A 44 -9.20 2.36 12.58
C LEU A 44 -8.80 3.83 12.57
N ILE A 45 -7.77 4.19 11.80
CA ILE A 45 -7.17 5.52 11.77
C ILE A 45 -7.04 5.97 10.32
N GLU A 46 -7.31 7.26 10.05
CA GLU A 46 -6.98 7.89 8.77
C GLU A 46 -5.46 8.00 8.62
N ASN A 47 -4.95 7.50 7.51
CA ASN A 47 -3.51 7.42 7.29
C ASN A 47 -2.96 8.70 6.68
N SER A 48 -2.35 9.54 7.51
CA SER A 48 -1.69 10.77 7.05
C SER A 48 -0.49 10.54 6.12
N PHE A 49 0.00 9.30 6.02
CA PHE A 49 1.09 8.93 5.10
C PHE A 49 0.59 8.30 3.80
N PHE A 50 -0.72 8.34 3.55
CA PHE A 50 -1.30 7.77 2.34
C PHE A 50 -0.74 8.44 1.08
N SER A 51 -0.34 7.61 0.12
CA SER A 51 0.08 8.00 -1.22
C SER A 51 -0.85 7.34 -2.23
N SER A 52 -1.35 8.11 -3.20
CA SER A 52 -2.19 7.54 -4.26
C SER A 52 -1.42 6.46 -5.02
N PRO A 53 -2.08 5.47 -5.63
CA PRO A 53 -1.36 4.42 -6.34
C PRO A 53 -0.46 4.94 -7.47
N GLN A 54 -0.85 6.01 -8.15
CA GLN A 54 -0.06 6.61 -9.22
C GLN A 54 1.18 7.32 -8.67
N ASP A 55 1.07 7.98 -7.52
CA ASP A 55 2.20 8.63 -6.86
C ASP A 55 3.19 7.60 -6.31
N PHE A 56 2.65 6.58 -5.64
CA PHE A 56 3.46 5.53 -5.04
C PHE A 56 4.24 4.74 -6.10
N ILE A 57 3.60 4.37 -7.23
CA ILE A 57 4.30 3.67 -8.32
C ILE A 57 5.42 4.55 -8.90
N ARG A 58 5.19 5.85 -9.07
CA ARG A 58 6.23 6.78 -9.56
C ARG A 58 7.40 6.88 -8.58
N GLU A 59 7.13 6.97 -7.28
CA GLU A 59 8.16 6.97 -6.23
C GLU A 59 8.96 5.66 -6.23
N VAL A 60 8.28 4.51 -6.30
CA VAL A 60 8.96 3.21 -6.35
C VAL A 60 9.86 3.13 -7.58
N GLN A 61 9.36 3.49 -8.76
CA GLN A 61 10.15 3.48 -9.99
C GLN A 61 11.36 4.42 -9.96
N SER A 62 11.30 5.52 -9.21
CA SER A 62 12.43 6.44 -9.09
C SER A 62 13.51 5.92 -8.15
N ARG A 63 13.14 5.21 -7.08
CA ARG A 63 14.08 4.65 -6.08
C ARG A 63 14.57 3.25 -6.41
N THR A 64 13.80 2.46 -7.15
CA THR A 64 14.23 1.15 -7.69
C THR A 64 14.81 1.33 -9.08
N GLY A 65 16.06 0.91 -9.30
CA GLY A 65 16.63 0.89 -10.64
C GLY A 65 15.83 0.00 -11.61
N PRO A 66 15.98 0.18 -12.94
CA PRO A 66 15.12 -0.46 -13.95
C PRO A 66 15.08 -1.99 -13.93
N ASN A 67 16.01 -2.66 -13.24
CA ASN A 67 16.10 -4.13 -13.12
C ASN A 67 15.98 -4.66 -11.68
N GLN A 68 15.61 -3.84 -10.70
CA GLN A 68 15.48 -4.27 -9.31
C GLN A 68 14.05 -4.76 -9.04
N SER A 69 13.88 -6.00 -8.56
CA SER A 69 12.58 -6.44 -8.06
C SER A 69 12.20 -5.65 -6.80
N TYR A 70 10.99 -5.12 -6.76
CA TYR A 70 10.50 -4.31 -5.63
C TYR A 70 10.58 -4.99 -4.25
N ARG A 71 10.55 -6.34 -4.21
CA ARG A 71 10.63 -7.13 -2.96
C ARG A 71 12.06 -7.36 -2.47
N ALA A 72 13.08 -6.97 -3.23
CA ALA A 72 14.49 -7.21 -2.90
C ALA A 72 15.02 -6.23 -1.86
#